data_AF-A0A6P2FDJ5-F1
#
_entry.id   AF-A0A6P2FDJ5-F1
#
_cell.length_a   1.000
_cell.length_b   1.000
_cell.length_c   1.000
_cell.angle_alpha   90.00
_cell.angle_beta   90.00
_cell.angle_gamma   90.00
#
_symmetry.space_group_name_H-M   'P 1'
#
loop_
_entity.id
_entity.type
_entity.pdbx_description
1 polymer ?
#
loop_
_entity_poly.entity_id
_entity_poly.type
_entity_poly.pdbx_seq_one_letter_code
_entity_poly.pdbx_strand_id
1 'polypeptide(L)' 'MSQRVIRVAELATTKSKAGLLPVSPATVWRWVREGKFPKPFKLGESVTVWDAEAVESFIARRANGDALAGERQS' A
#
# COMPACT_ATOMS: atom_id res chain seq x y z
N MET A 1 9.76 -20.60 -3.44
CA MET A 1 9.61 -19.21 -2.96
C MET A 1 8.15 -19.01 -2.61
N SER A 2 7.82 -18.78 -1.34
CA SER A 2 6.43 -18.58 -0.90
C SER A 2 5.97 -17.20 -1.35
N GLN A 3 5.03 -17.12 -2.31
CA GLN A 3 4.52 -15.84 -2.82
C GLN A 3 3.75 -15.13 -1.69
N ARG A 4 4.33 -14.07 -1.12
CA ARG A 4 3.67 -13.25 -0.10
C ARG A 4 2.88 -12.17 -0.80
N VAL A 5 1.61 -12.05 -0.44
CA VAL A 5 0.71 -11.05 -1.01
C VAL A 5 0.15 -10.19 0.11
N ILE A 6 0.04 -8.89 -0.15
CA ILE A 6 -0.39 -7.89 0.83
C ILE A 6 -1.71 -7.29 0.35
N ARG A 7 -2.67 -7.11 1.26
CA ARG A 7 -3.93 -6.42 0.98
C ARG A 7 -3.82 -4.95 1.31
N VAL A 8 -4.71 -4.14 0.74
CA VAL A 8 -4.77 -2.69 1.02
C VAL A 8 -4.92 -2.38 2.52
N ALA A 9 -5.61 -3.24 3.27
CA ALA A 9 -5.79 -3.09 4.72
C ALA A 9 -4.49 -3.31 5.53
N GLU A 10 -3.50 -4.00 4.97
CA GLU A 10 -2.18 -4.18 5.58
C GLU A 10 -1.18 -3.12 5.07
N LEU A 11 -1.40 -2.60 3.86
CA LEU A 11 -0.64 -1.49 3.31
C LEU A 11 -0.96 -0.16 3.99
N ALA A 12 -2.24 0.15 4.14
CA ALA A 12 -2.72 1.44 4.61
C ALA A 12 -3.00 1.42 6.11
N THR A 13 -2.58 2.48 6.79
CA THR A 13 -2.95 2.70 8.18
C THR A 13 -4.41 3.15 8.25
N THR A 14 -5.15 2.53 9.17
CA THR A 14 -6.51 2.91 9.52
C THR A 14 -6.55 3.42 10.95
N LYS A 15 -7.64 4.08 11.35
CA LYS A 15 -7.84 4.61 12.71
C LYS A 15 -7.61 3.57 13.82
N SER A 16 -7.75 2.29 13.51
CA SER A 16 -7.63 1.19 14.49
C SER A 16 -6.39 0.30 14.30
N LYS A 17 -5.68 0.37 13.17
CA LYS A 17 -4.51 -0.47 12.89
C LYS A 17 -3.44 0.28 12.11
N ALA A 18 -2.21 0.21 12.60
CA ALA A 18 -1.02 0.63 11.87
C ALA A 18 -0.78 -0.30 10.68
N GLY A 19 -0.81 0.25 9.48
CA GLY A 19 -0.41 -0.42 8.25
C GLY A 19 1.06 -0.12 7.94
N LEU A 20 1.60 -0.75 6.90
CA LEU A 20 2.98 -0.54 6.45
C LEU A 20 3.27 0.90 6.04
N LEU A 21 2.25 1.62 5.55
CA LEU A 21 2.33 3.04 5.21
C LEU A 21 1.36 3.85 6.10
N PRO A 22 1.77 5.02 6.60
CA PRO A 22 0.92 5.92 7.37
C PRO A 22 -0.04 6.71 6.47
N VAL A 23 -0.67 6.06 5.49
CA VAL A 23 -1.62 6.67 4.56
C VAL A 23 -2.93 5.91 4.56
N SER A 24 -4.00 6.60 4.19
CA SER A 24 -5.33 6.00 4.05
C SER A 24 -5.40 5.07 2.82
N PRO A 25 -6.30 4.06 2.81
CA PRO A 25 -6.51 3.17 1.67
C PRO A 25 -6.79 3.91 0.36
N ALA A 26 -7.51 5.04 0.43
CA ALA A 26 -7.83 5.89 -0.70
C ALA A 26 -6.56 6.46 -1.38
N THR A 27 -5.54 6.83 -0.60
CA THR A 27 -4.25 7.33 -1.12
C THR A 27 -3.51 6.23 -1.88
N VAL A 28 -3.55 4.99 -1.39
CA VAL A 28 -2.97 3.83 -2.09
C VAL A 28 -3.64 3.64 -3.45
N TRP A 29 -4.98 3.65 -3.50
CA TRP A 29 -5.72 3.56 -4.77
C TRP A 29 -5.44 4.74 -5.71
N ARG A 30 -5.23 5.95 -5.17
CA ARG A 30 -4.81 7.11 -5.96
C ARG A 30 -3.46 6.86 -6.62
N TRP A 31 -2.47 6.36 -5.88
CA TRP A 31 -1.15 6.04 -6.44
C TRP A 31 -1.19 4.91 -7.47
N VAL A 32 -2.06 3.92 -7.29
CA VAL A 32 -2.31 2.88 -8.30
C VAL A 32 -2.87 3.50 -9.57
N ARG A 33 -3.84 4.41 -9.47
CA ARG A 33 -4.40 5.13 -10.63
C ARG A 33 -3.37 6.04 -11.30
N GLU A 34 -2.48 6.66 -10.53
CA GLU A 34 -1.36 7.47 -11.04
C GLU A 34 -0.21 6.63 -11.62
N GLY A 35 -0.23 5.30 -11.46
CA GLY A 35 0.86 4.41 -11.90
C GLY A 35 2.13 4.51 -11.05
N LYS A 36 2.04 5.09 -9.85
CA LYS A 36 3.15 5.23 -8.89
C LYS A 36 3.32 4.01 -8.00
N PHE A 37 2.25 3.25 -7.77
CA PHE A 37 2.24 2.07 -6.91
C PHE A 37 2.27 0.78 -7.76
N PRO A 38 2.80 -0.35 -7.25
CA PRO A 38 2.78 -1.62 -7.97
C PRO A 38 1.37 -2.02 -8.43
N LYS A 39 1.32 -2.74 -9.57
CA LYS A 39 0.06 -3.17 -10.15
C LYS A 39 -0.66 -4.14 -9.20
N PRO A 40 -1.92 -3.85 -8.83
CA PRO A 40 -2.73 -4.82 -8.13
C PRO A 40 -3.02 -6.02 -9.02
N PHE A 41 -3.15 -7.20 -8.42
CA PHE A 41 -3.69 -8.38 -9.08
C PHE A 41 -4.80 -9.01 -8.23
N LYS A 42 -5.69 -9.76 -8.89
CA LYS A 42 -6.76 -10.47 -8.20
C LYS A 42 -6.24 -11.81 -7.70
N LEU A 43 -6.34 -12.01 -6.38
CA LEU A 43 -6.11 -13.32 -5.77
C LEU A 43 -7.35 -14.21 -5.84
N GLY A 44 -8.53 -13.61 -5.98
CA GLY A 44 -9.82 -14.28 -6.10
C GLY A 44 -10.89 -13.35 -6.68
N GLU A 45 -12.14 -13.80 -6.64
CA GLU A 45 -13.29 -13.16 -7.31
C GLU A 45 -13.44 -11.65 -6.99
N SER A 46 -13.21 -11.28 -5.72
CA SER A 46 -13.32 -9.91 -5.22
C SER A 46 -12.12 -9.43 -4.38
N VAL A 47 -11.00 -10.18 -4.40
CA VAL A 47 -9.85 -9.88 -3.54
C VAL A 47 -8.70 -9.34 -4.39
N THR A 48 -8.43 -8.05 -4.23
CA THR A 48 -7.27 -7.38 -4.83
C THR A 48 -6.11 -7.37 -3.86
N VAL A 49 -4.96 -7.83 -4.33
CA VAL A 49 -3.71 -7.91 -3.57
C VAL A 49 -2.54 -7.34 -4.37
N TRP A 50 -1.44 -7.10 -3.66
CA TRP A 50 -0.16 -6.69 -4.23
C TRP A 50 0.92 -7.70 -3.85
N ASP A 51 1.93 -7.80 -4.68
CA ASP A 51 3.10 -8.61 -4.37
C ASP A 51 3.89 -7.92 -3.26
N ALA A 52 4.24 -8.67 -2.21
CA ALA A 52 4.93 -8.11 -1.05
C ALA A 52 6.28 -7.51 -1.44
N GLU A 53 7.03 -8.18 -2.31
CA GLU A 53 8.38 -7.76 -2.70
C GLU A 53 8.35 -6.43 -3.46
N ALA A 54 7.36 -6.26 -4.32
CA ALA A 54 7.15 -5.03 -5.08
C ALA A 54 6.74 -3.86 -4.17
N VAL A 55 5.90 -4.13 -3.17
CA VAL A 55 5.49 -3.14 -2.16
C VAL A 55 6.69 -2.73 -1.30
N GLU A 56 7.44 -3.68 -0.78
CA GLU A 56 8.62 -3.42 0.05
C GLU A 56 9.65 -2.60 -0.71
N SER A 57 9.90 -2.93 -1.97
CA SER A 57 10.77 -2.14 -2.87
C SER A 57 10.26 -0.71 -3.07
N PHE A 58 8.95 -0.53 -3.22
CA PHE A 58 8.34 0.80 -3.31
C PHE A 58 8.52 1.60 -2.01
N ILE A 59 8.27 0.98 -0.86
CA ILE A 59 8.43 1.60 0.46
C ILE A 59 9.89 1.98 0.67
N ALA A 60 10.85 1.09 0.40
CA ALA A 60 12.28 1.38 0.52
C ALA A 60 12.71 2.59 -0.33
N ARG A 61 12.15 2.70 -1.54
CA ARG A 61 12.39 3.81 -2.45
C ARG A 61 11.75 5.12 -1.99
N ARG A 62 10.61 5.08 -1.30
CA ARG A 62 9.92 6.26 -0.75
C ARG A 62 10.40 6.66 0.64
N ALA A 63 10.81 5.73 1.49
CA ALA A 63 11.40 6.00 2.80
C ALA A 63 12.67 6.86 2.67
N ASN A 64 13.40 6.72 1.55
CA ASN A 64 14.52 7.59 1.20
C ASN A 64 14.12 9.01 0.73
N GLY A 65 12.84 9.33 0.54
CA GLY A 65 12.42 10.61 -0.07
C GLY A 65 11.07 11.19 0.33
N ASP A 66 10.31 10.61 1.26
CA ASP A 66 8.95 11.05 1.59
C ASP A 66 8.60 10.72 3.05
N ALA A 67 9.15 11.49 3.97
CA ALA A 67 8.77 11.48 5.39
C ALA A 67 7.51 12.32 5.68
N LEU A 68 6.64 12.57 4.69
CA LEU A 68 5.66 13.65 4.73
C LEU A 68 4.30 13.22 4.15
N ALA A 69 3.40 12.69 4.99
CA ALA A 69 1.96 12.88 4.83
C ALA A 69 1.17 12.29 6.00
N GLY A 70 1.42 12.82 7.21
CA GLY A 70 0.42 12.81 8.26
C GLY A 70 -0.69 13.81 7.92
N GLU A 71 -1.51 13.52 6.91
CA GLU A 71 -2.74 14.28 6.67
C GLU A 71 -3.84 13.68 7.53
N ARG A 72 -4.02 14.35 8.68
CA ARG A 72 -5.21 14.36 9.53
C ARG A 72 -6.48 14.05 8.74
N GLN A 73 -7.32 13.16 9.27
CA GLN A 73 -8.77 13.23 9.08
C GLN A 73 -9.48 12.53 10.26
N SER A 74 -10.15 13.39 11.04
CA SER A 74 -11.18 13.28 12.08
C SER A 74 -11.61 11.92 12.68
#